data_AF-A0A842VZ58-F1
#
_entry.id   AF-A0A842VZ58-F1
#
_cell.length_a   1.000
_cell.length_b   1.000
_cell.length_c   1.000
_cell.angle_alpha   90.00
_cell.angle_beta   90.00
_cell.angle_gamma   90.00
#
_symmetry.space_group_name_H-M   'P 1'
#
loop_
_entity.id
_entity.type
_entity.pdbx_description
1 polymer ?
#
loop_
_entity_poly.entity_id
_entity_poly.type
_entity_poly.pdbx_seq_one_letter_code
_entity_poly.pdbx_strand_id
1 'polypeptide(L)'
;MTFGTIEIVNGIFSLIFVVISLYVGLRIIAKYLRIKSSTLLFMGLTWIGLTSPWWGSSVSFILGTISGQGLSLQLYLFITLTPLPIFFSFYLKAITALLWKDKQSSILAIYMLIGLLFDVFYILFIILAPEIIGRLELMTDIRFKSFTILYLILIIFSFLIFGVLFGKASLKAENPEIRLQGKMLIIAFISFSIGSILDSSLTLNFVTLPITRLILISSALEFYSGFILPDWLKH
;
A
#
# COMPACT_ATOMS: atom_id res chain seq x y z
N MET A 1 -6.88 2.16 -29.28
CA MET A 1 -7.53 3.41 -28.85
C MET A 1 -6.44 4.33 -28.30
N THR A 2 -6.59 5.64 -28.41
CA THR A 2 -5.67 6.61 -27.81
C THR A 2 -6.15 6.94 -26.39
N PHE A 3 -5.28 6.85 -25.39
CA PHE A 3 -5.62 7.26 -24.03
C PHE A 3 -6.12 8.70 -23.98
N GLY A 4 -7.17 8.94 -23.19
CA GLY A 4 -7.55 10.29 -22.82
C GLY A 4 -6.46 10.94 -21.95
N THR A 5 -6.38 12.28 -21.95
CA THR A 5 -5.37 13.01 -21.17
C THR A 5 -5.38 12.64 -19.69
N ILE A 6 -6.57 12.44 -19.10
CA ILE A 6 -6.69 12.03 -17.70
C ILE A 6 -6.16 10.60 -17.46
N GLU A 7 -6.30 9.69 -18.42
CA GLU A 7 -5.78 8.32 -18.32
C GLU A 7 -4.26 8.29 -18.36
N ILE A 8 -3.66 9.16 -19.19
CA ILE A 8 -2.21 9.37 -19.25
C ILE A 8 -1.71 9.90 -17.91
N VAL A 9 -2.37 10.92 -17.36
CA VAL A 9 -2.01 11.49 -16.05
C VAL A 9 -2.13 10.42 -14.96
N ASN A 10 -3.23 9.69 -14.89
CA ASN A 10 -3.41 8.61 -13.92
C ASN A 10 -2.33 7.54 -14.04
N GLY A 11 -2.10 7.04 -15.26
CA GLY A 11 -1.13 6.00 -15.53
C GLY A 11 0.29 6.41 -15.13
N ILE A 12 0.70 7.64 -15.46
CA ILE A 12 2.02 8.19 -15.09
C ILE A 12 2.16 8.30 -13.57
N PHE A 13 1.19 8.93 -12.89
CA PHE A 13 1.29 9.12 -11.44
C PHE A 13 1.23 7.79 -10.67
N SER A 14 0.38 6.85 -11.08
CA SER A 14 0.33 5.51 -10.51
C SER A 14 1.66 4.78 -10.73
N LEU A 15 2.23 4.83 -11.94
CA LEU A 15 3.52 4.23 -12.23
C LEU A 15 4.66 4.83 -11.39
N ILE A 16 4.73 6.16 -11.28
CA ILE A 16 5.72 6.85 -10.44
C ILE A 16 5.58 6.38 -8.98
N PHE A 17 4.36 6.37 -8.46
CA PHE A 17 4.11 5.94 -7.08
C PHE A 17 4.55 4.48 -6.83
N VAL A 18 4.20 3.57 -7.74
CA VAL A 18 4.58 2.15 -7.63
C VAL A 18 6.09 1.97 -7.74
N VAL A 19 6.77 2.65 -8.67
CA VAL A 19 8.22 2.57 -8.83
C VAL A 19 8.96 3.10 -7.60
N ILE A 20 8.55 4.27 -7.09
CA ILE A 20 9.12 4.82 -5.85
C ILE A 20 8.89 3.85 -4.69
N SER A 21 7.68 3.29 -4.57
CA SER A 21 7.36 2.39 -3.47
C SER A 21 8.13 1.07 -3.53
N LEU A 22 8.30 0.51 -4.72
CA LEU A 22 9.20 -0.64 -4.95
C LEU A 22 10.63 -0.31 -4.54
N TYR A 23 11.15 0.83 -4.99
CA TYR A 23 12.49 1.28 -4.60
C TYR A 23 12.63 1.40 -3.07
N VAL A 24 11.70 2.07 -2.40
CA VAL A 24 11.71 2.23 -0.94
C VAL A 24 11.66 0.87 -0.23
N GLY A 25 10.74 -0.01 -0.64
CA GLY A 25 10.58 -1.34 -0.05
C GLY A 25 11.84 -2.18 -0.21
N LEU A 26 12.44 -2.19 -1.41
CA LEU A 26 13.69 -2.88 -1.69
C LEU A 26 14.87 -2.31 -0.88
N ARG A 27 14.92 -0.99 -0.65
CA ARG A 27 15.95 -0.36 0.19
C ARG A 27 15.80 -0.78 1.66
N ILE A 28 14.57 -0.90 2.16
CA ILE A 28 14.31 -1.41 3.52
C ILE A 28 14.75 -2.89 3.62
N ILE A 29 14.44 -3.72 2.62
CA ILE A 29 14.90 -5.12 2.54
C ILE A 29 16.43 -5.21 2.45
N ALA A 30 17.09 -4.32 1.69
CA ALA A 30 18.54 -4.28 1.62
C ALA A 30 19.18 -3.95 2.99
N LYS A 31 18.54 -3.10 3.80
CA LYS A 31 18.96 -2.83 5.19
C LYS A 31 18.83 -4.07 6.07
N TYR A 32 17.82 -4.92 5.85
CA TYR A 32 17.72 -6.23 6.51
C TYR A 32 18.95 -7.11 6.23
N LEU A 33 19.49 -7.14 5.01
CA LEU A 33 20.63 -8.01 4.70
C LEU A 33 21.88 -7.69 5.54
N ARG A 34 22.00 -6.44 6.02
CA ARG A 34 23.07 -5.98 6.91
C ARG A 34 22.76 -6.23 8.39
N ILE A 35 21.54 -5.93 8.84
CA ILE A 35 21.16 -5.96 10.27
C ILE A 35 20.59 -7.32 10.70
N LYS A 36 20.16 -8.16 9.76
CA LYS A 36 19.49 -9.46 9.95
C LYS A 36 18.21 -9.42 10.80
N SER A 37 17.57 -8.24 10.91
CA SER A 37 16.28 -8.08 11.59
C SER A 37 15.10 -8.46 10.69
N SER A 38 14.47 -9.60 10.95
CA SER A 38 13.29 -10.08 10.19
C SER A 38 12.15 -9.04 10.11
N THR A 39 12.04 -8.15 11.10
CA THR A 39 11.10 -7.03 11.09
C THR A 39 11.31 -6.12 9.87
N LEU A 40 12.56 -5.78 9.52
CA LEU A 40 12.84 -4.94 8.35
C LEU A 40 12.48 -5.65 7.05
N LEU A 41 12.74 -6.95 6.95
CA LEU A 41 12.32 -7.76 5.79
C LEU A 41 10.79 -7.68 5.61
N PHE A 42 10.04 -7.95 6.68
CA PHE A 42 8.59 -7.92 6.64
C PHE A 42 8.02 -6.53 6.38
N MET A 43 8.62 -5.47 6.93
CA MET A 43 8.19 -4.09 6.65
C MET A 43 8.47 -3.68 5.21
N GLY A 44 9.61 -4.06 4.64
CA GLY A 44 9.90 -3.77 3.23
C GLY A 44 8.97 -4.52 2.27
N LEU A 45 8.68 -5.80 2.54
CA LEU A 45 7.69 -6.58 1.78
C LEU A 45 6.28 -5.98 1.92
N THR A 46 5.90 -5.63 3.15
CA THR A 46 4.63 -4.94 3.44
C THR A 46 4.48 -3.71 2.58
N TRP A 47 5.50 -2.85 2.55
CA TRP A 47 5.42 -1.58 1.82
C TRP A 47 5.21 -1.81 0.32
N ILE A 48 5.92 -2.78 -0.26
CA ILE A 48 5.70 -3.20 -1.65
C ILE A 48 4.24 -3.61 -1.85
N GLY A 49 3.75 -4.55 -1.05
CA GLY A 49 2.41 -5.10 -1.21
C GLY A 49 1.25 -4.18 -0.89
N LEU A 50 1.40 -3.27 0.06
CA LEU A 50 0.38 -2.27 0.37
C LEU A 50 0.15 -1.29 -0.78
N THR A 51 1.07 -1.21 -1.73
CA THR A 51 0.89 -0.44 -2.97
C THR A 51 0.22 -1.23 -4.09
N SER A 52 -0.14 -2.50 -3.86
CA SER A 52 -0.86 -3.32 -4.85
C SER A 52 -2.16 -2.71 -5.38
N PRO A 53 -2.93 -1.90 -4.61
CA PRO A 53 -4.11 -1.20 -5.13
C PRO A 53 -3.85 -0.33 -6.37
N TRP A 54 -2.60 0.06 -6.62
CA TRP A 54 -2.20 0.87 -7.78
C TRP A 54 -1.46 0.08 -8.87
N TRP A 55 -1.16 -1.21 -8.64
CA TRP A 55 -0.46 -2.05 -9.63
C TRP A 55 -1.30 -2.26 -10.89
N GLY A 56 -2.62 -2.46 -10.74
CA GLY A 56 -3.60 -2.51 -11.83
C GLY A 56 -3.44 -1.35 -12.81
N SER A 57 -3.48 -0.13 -12.26
CA SER A 57 -3.35 1.12 -13.01
C SER A 57 -2.03 1.20 -13.76
N SER A 58 -0.91 0.94 -13.06
CA SER A 58 0.43 1.00 -13.65
C SER A 58 0.64 -0.02 -14.76
N VAL A 59 0.25 -1.28 -14.54
CA VAL A 59 0.43 -2.35 -15.53
C VAL A 59 -0.49 -2.14 -16.73
N SER A 60 -1.75 -1.76 -16.51
CA SER A 60 -2.68 -1.43 -17.59
C SER A 60 -2.19 -0.26 -18.44
N PHE A 61 -1.60 0.77 -17.82
CA PHE A 61 -1.01 1.89 -18.53
C PHE A 61 0.18 1.46 -19.41
N ILE A 62 1.10 0.65 -18.87
CA ILE A 62 2.24 0.14 -19.64
C ILE A 62 1.75 -0.71 -20.82
N LEU A 63 0.83 -1.64 -20.58
CA LEU A 63 0.29 -2.48 -21.66
C LEU A 63 -0.46 -1.67 -22.70
N GLY A 64 -1.25 -0.69 -22.29
CA GLY A 64 -1.99 0.16 -23.22
C GLY A 64 -1.09 1.08 -24.04
N THR A 65 0.06 1.51 -23.53
CA THR A 65 1.03 2.29 -24.33
C THR A 65 1.75 1.42 -25.38
N ILE A 66 1.98 0.14 -25.08
CA ILE A 66 2.68 -0.79 -25.99
C ILE A 66 1.72 -1.41 -27.02
N SER A 67 0.56 -1.86 -26.57
CA SER A 67 -0.38 -2.68 -27.37
C SER A 67 -1.65 -1.94 -27.81
N GLY A 68 -1.90 -0.75 -27.26
CA GLY A 68 -3.15 -0.02 -27.48
C GLY A 68 -4.37 -0.59 -26.73
N GLN A 69 -4.16 -1.60 -25.88
CA GLN A 69 -5.16 -2.23 -25.01
C GLN A 69 -4.66 -2.31 -23.56
N GLY A 70 -5.52 -1.92 -22.62
CA GLY A 70 -5.27 -2.10 -21.18
C GLY A 70 -5.51 -3.54 -20.71
N LEU A 71 -5.41 -3.74 -19.39
CA LEU A 71 -5.79 -5.01 -18.77
C LEU A 71 -7.30 -5.26 -18.87
N SER A 72 -7.69 -6.54 -19.00
CA SER A 72 -9.07 -6.94 -18.75
C SER A 72 -9.43 -6.69 -17.28
N LEU A 73 -10.71 -6.48 -16.98
CA LEU A 73 -11.17 -6.26 -15.61
C LEU A 73 -10.72 -7.38 -14.67
N GLN A 74 -10.77 -8.63 -15.10
CA GLN A 74 -10.36 -9.79 -14.30
C GLN A 74 -8.86 -9.72 -13.96
N LEU A 75 -8.00 -9.48 -14.95
CA LEU A 75 -6.56 -9.38 -14.71
C LEU A 75 -6.21 -8.16 -13.86
N TYR A 76 -6.89 -7.03 -14.11
CA TYR A 76 -6.74 -5.82 -13.31
C TYR A 76 -7.05 -6.12 -11.84
N LEU A 77 -8.21 -6.69 -11.54
CA LEU A 77 -8.61 -7.05 -10.17
C LEU A 77 -7.62 -8.02 -9.53
N PHE A 78 -7.24 -9.08 -10.25
CA PHE A 78 -6.34 -10.11 -9.76
C PHE A 78 -4.99 -9.55 -9.31
N ILE A 79 -4.36 -8.67 -10.08
CA ILE A 79 -3.07 -8.10 -9.69
C ILE A 79 -3.18 -7.02 -8.61
N THR A 80 -4.37 -6.43 -8.45
CA THR A 80 -4.56 -5.23 -7.64
C THR A 80 -4.78 -5.54 -6.16
N LEU A 81 -5.60 -6.53 -5.80
CA LEU A 81 -5.92 -6.80 -4.39
C LEU A 81 -5.63 -8.22 -3.91
N THR A 82 -5.48 -9.21 -4.79
CA THR A 82 -5.14 -10.58 -4.39
C THR A 82 -3.85 -10.68 -3.56
N PRO A 83 -2.79 -9.87 -3.81
CA PRO A 83 -1.60 -9.93 -2.97
C PRO A 83 -1.80 -9.33 -1.56
N LEU A 84 -2.81 -8.48 -1.38
CA LEU A 84 -2.93 -7.60 -0.22
C LEU A 84 -3.01 -8.34 1.13
N PRO A 85 -3.80 -9.43 1.29
CA PRO A 85 -3.88 -10.13 2.57
C PRO A 85 -2.55 -10.74 3.02
N ILE A 86 -1.78 -11.31 2.07
CA ILE A 86 -0.47 -11.89 2.35
C ILE A 86 0.50 -10.80 2.81
N PHE A 87 0.58 -9.69 2.09
CA PHE A 87 1.48 -8.60 2.46
C PHE A 87 1.06 -7.91 3.77
N PHE A 88 -0.23 -7.82 4.05
CA PHE A 88 -0.71 -7.33 5.34
C PHE A 88 -0.40 -8.28 6.49
N SER A 89 -0.32 -9.60 6.24
CA SER A 89 0.16 -10.54 7.26
C SER A 89 1.63 -10.29 7.64
N PHE A 90 2.48 -9.88 6.68
CA PHE A 90 3.86 -9.47 6.96
C PHE A 90 3.89 -8.21 7.83
N TYR A 91 3.01 -7.25 7.55
CA TYR A 91 2.88 -6.03 8.36
C TYR A 91 2.58 -6.36 9.81
N LEU A 92 1.52 -7.15 10.02
CA LEU A 92 1.10 -7.55 11.36
C LEU A 92 2.19 -8.34 12.06
N LYS A 93 2.89 -9.24 11.35
CA LYS A 93 4.00 -10.01 11.90
C LYS A 93 5.15 -9.10 12.36
N ALA A 94 5.48 -8.07 11.59
CA ALA A 94 6.51 -7.10 11.94
C ALA A 94 6.10 -6.25 13.15
N ILE A 95 4.92 -5.64 13.12
CA ILE A 95 4.48 -4.70 14.14
C ILE A 95 4.17 -5.41 15.47
N THR A 96 3.51 -6.56 15.44
CA THR A 96 3.22 -7.30 16.68
C THR A 96 4.48 -7.89 17.32
N ALA A 97 5.51 -8.24 16.54
CA ALA A 97 6.80 -8.65 17.09
C ALA A 97 7.49 -7.51 17.87
N LEU A 98 7.21 -6.25 17.52
CA LEU A 98 7.76 -5.07 18.18
C LEU A 98 6.92 -4.58 19.36
N LEU A 99 5.59 -4.64 19.25
CA LEU A 99 4.67 -4.06 20.23
C LEU A 99 4.05 -5.06 21.21
N TRP A 100 3.65 -6.24 20.72
CA TRP A 100 2.83 -7.20 21.47
C TRP A 100 3.18 -8.63 21.10
N LYS A 101 4.43 -9.03 21.39
CA LYS A 101 4.94 -10.34 21.01
C LYS A 101 4.05 -11.49 21.52
N ASP A 102 3.51 -11.36 22.72
CA ASP A 102 2.65 -12.37 23.35
C ASP A 102 1.28 -12.51 22.69
N LYS A 103 0.80 -11.48 21.97
CA LYS A 103 -0.49 -11.48 21.26
C LYS A 103 -0.34 -11.69 19.76
N GLN A 104 0.89 -11.79 19.26
CA GLN A 104 1.20 -11.89 17.84
C GLN A 104 0.41 -13.02 17.16
N SER A 105 0.45 -14.24 17.70
CA SER A 105 -0.21 -15.39 17.08
C SER A 105 -1.72 -15.22 16.99
N SER A 106 -2.35 -14.66 18.03
CA SER A 106 -3.80 -14.41 18.04
C SER A 106 -4.19 -13.33 17.02
N ILE A 107 -3.47 -12.22 16.97
CA ILE A 107 -3.72 -11.14 16.01
C ILE A 107 -3.53 -11.65 14.58
N LEU A 108 -2.43 -12.36 14.31
CA LEU A 108 -2.17 -12.95 13.01
C LEU A 108 -3.25 -13.96 12.61
N ALA A 109 -3.67 -14.85 13.50
CA ALA A 109 -4.71 -15.83 13.21
C ALA A 109 -6.03 -15.17 12.82
N ILE A 110 -6.45 -14.13 13.54
CA ILE A 110 -7.69 -13.38 13.24
C ILE A 110 -7.59 -12.73 11.85
N TYR A 111 -6.51 -12.01 11.56
CA TYR A 111 -6.37 -11.33 10.26
C TYR A 111 -6.11 -12.28 9.10
N MET A 112 -5.44 -13.42 9.33
CA MET A 112 -5.29 -14.47 8.33
C MET A 112 -6.63 -15.12 7.99
N LEU A 113 -7.50 -15.34 8.99
CA LEU A 113 -8.85 -15.83 8.74
C LEU A 113 -9.68 -14.83 7.94
N ILE A 114 -9.66 -13.54 8.32
CA ILE A 114 -10.36 -12.48 7.59
C ILE A 114 -9.81 -12.36 6.15
N GLY A 115 -8.49 -12.39 5.99
CA GLY A 115 -7.81 -12.32 4.69
C GLY A 115 -8.13 -13.51 3.81
N LEU A 116 -8.14 -14.73 4.36
CA LEU A 116 -8.51 -15.95 3.64
C LEU A 116 -9.97 -15.89 3.18
N LEU A 117 -10.89 -15.48 4.04
CA LEU A 117 -12.30 -15.29 3.67
C LEU A 117 -12.42 -14.26 2.54
N PHE A 118 -11.72 -13.13 2.66
CA PHE A 118 -11.67 -12.12 1.61
C PHE A 118 -11.14 -12.72 0.29
N ASP A 119 -10.00 -13.40 0.28
CA ASP A 119 -9.41 -13.98 -0.93
C ASP A 119 -10.33 -15.01 -1.59
N VAL A 120 -10.98 -15.88 -0.81
CA VAL A 120 -11.93 -16.87 -1.34
C VAL A 120 -13.09 -16.18 -2.06
N PHE A 121 -13.74 -15.20 -1.43
CA PHE A 121 -14.82 -14.46 -2.06
C PHE A 121 -14.31 -13.63 -3.25
N TYR A 122 -13.18 -12.95 -3.10
CA TYR A 122 -12.61 -12.08 -4.12
C TYR A 122 -12.24 -12.86 -5.38
N ILE A 123 -11.54 -13.99 -5.25
CA ILE A 123 -11.16 -14.83 -6.38
C ILE A 123 -12.40 -15.48 -7.02
N LEU A 124 -13.35 -15.96 -6.22
CA LEU A 124 -14.60 -16.53 -6.73
C LEU A 124 -15.39 -15.50 -7.56
N PHE A 125 -15.52 -14.27 -7.08
CA PHE A 125 -16.22 -13.21 -7.80
C PHE A 125 -15.42 -12.70 -9.01
N ILE A 126 -14.08 -12.69 -9.00
CA ILE A 126 -13.29 -12.37 -10.20
C ILE A 126 -13.66 -13.30 -11.37
N ILE A 127 -13.84 -14.59 -11.09
CA ILE A 127 -14.12 -15.60 -12.11
C ILE A 127 -15.59 -15.58 -12.54
N LEU A 128 -16.51 -15.50 -11.58
CA LEU A 128 -17.95 -15.68 -11.85
C LEU A 128 -18.67 -14.37 -12.23
N ALA A 129 -18.32 -13.25 -11.60
CA ALA A 129 -19.04 -11.98 -11.75
C ALA A 129 -18.19 -10.78 -11.27
N PRO A 130 -17.11 -10.41 -12.01
CA PRO A 130 -16.12 -9.41 -11.55
C PRO A 130 -16.73 -8.02 -11.31
N GLU A 131 -17.83 -7.69 -11.99
CA GLU A 131 -18.56 -6.42 -11.84
C GLU A 131 -19.15 -6.19 -10.43
N ILE A 132 -19.30 -7.25 -9.63
CA ILE A 132 -19.72 -7.17 -8.22
C ILE A 132 -18.61 -6.54 -7.36
N ILE A 133 -17.35 -6.80 -7.72
CA ILE A 133 -16.16 -6.29 -7.02
C ILE A 133 -15.87 -4.84 -7.41
N GLY A 134 -15.99 -4.53 -8.69
CA GLY A 134 -15.66 -3.20 -9.20
C GLY A 134 -15.84 -3.11 -10.71
N ARG A 135 -15.74 -1.89 -11.22
CA ARG A 135 -15.81 -1.60 -12.65
C ARG A 135 -14.62 -0.73 -13.06
N LEU A 136 -14.10 -0.93 -14.27
CA LEU A 136 -13.15 0.00 -14.86
C LEU A 136 -13.93 1.25 -15.30
N GLU A 137 -13.59 2.41 -14.73
CA GLU A 137 -14.15 3.69 -15.19
C GLU A 137 -13.33 4.24 -16.37
N LEU A 138 -12.04 3.91 -16.37
CA LEU A 138 -11.07 4.18 -17.43
C LEU A 138 -10.15 2.96 -17.59
N MET A 139 -9.32 2.91 -18.64
CA MET A 139 -8.36 1.81 -18.80
C MET A 139 -7.36 1.72 -17.65
N THR A 140 -7.10 2.84 -16.97
CA THR A 140 -6.14 2.93 -15.87
C THR A 140 -6.80 3.13 -14.50
N ASP A 141 -8.13 3.20 -14.41
CA ASP A 141 -8.84 3.52 -13.18
C ASP A 141 -9.97 2.54 -12.85
N ILE A 142 -10.07 2.17 -11.57
CA ILE A 142 -11.07 1.23 -11.09
C ILE A 142 -11.86 1.81 -9.93
N ARG A 143 -13.19 1.64 -9.98
CA ARG A 143 -14.06 1.90 -8.85
C ARG A 143 -14.42 0.58 -8.18
N PHE A 144 -13.81 0.31 -7.02
CA PHE A 144 -14.19 -0.80 -6.15
C PHE A 144 -15.59 -0.61 -5.56
N LYS A 145 -16.23 -1.73 -5.19
CA LYS A 145 -17.59 -1.81 -4.66
C LYS A 145 -17.68 -2.87 -3.56
N SER A 146 -18.85 -2.96 -2.94
CA SER A 146 -19.27 -4.11 -2.14
C SER A 146 -18.33 -4.39 -0.95
N PHE A 147 -18.09 -5.67 -0.65
CA PHE A 147 -17.22 -6.12 0.44
C PHE A 147 -15.76 -5.70 0.28
N THR A 148 -15.32 -5.37 -0.94
CA THR A 148 -13.94 -4.93 -1.20
C THR A 148 -13.62 -3.60 -0.54
N ILE A 149 -14.56 -2.64 -0.57
CA ILE A 149 -14.38 -1.36 0.15
C ILE A 149 -14.27 -1.60 1.66
N LEU A 150 -15.11 -2.48 2.22
CA LEU A 150 -15.08 -2.78 3.65
C LEU A 150 -13.74 -3.38 4.07
N TYR A 151 -13.19 -4.28 3.25
CA TYR A 151 -11.87 -4.86 3.50
C TYR A 151 -10.76 -3.81 3.40
N LEU A 152 -10.77 -2.95 2.38
CA LEU A 152 -9.79 -1.86 2.24
C LEU A 152 -9.84 -0.89 3.42
N ILE A 153 -11.03 -0.52 3.88
CA ILE A 153 -11.22 0.31 5.08
C ILE A 153 -10.58 -0.37 6.30
N LEU A 154 -10.88 -1.65 6.54
CA LEU A 154 -10.28 -2.41 7.63
C LEU A 154 -8.75 -2.37 7.56
N ILE A 155 -8.16 -2.63 6.39
CA ILE A 155 -6.71 -2.62 6.19
C ILE A 155 -6.11 -1.24 6.46
N ILE A 156 -6.69 -0.17 5.91
CA ILE A 156 -6.20 1.21 6.10
C ILE A 156 -6.25 1.61 7.57
N PHE A 157 -7.38 1.38 8.26
CA PHE A 157 -7.51 1.74 9.67
C PHE A 157 -6.57 0.93 10.56
N SER A 158 -6.42 -0.37 10.31
CA SER A 158 -5.50 -1.21 11.07
C SER A 158 -4.04 -0.83 10.81
N PHE A 159 -3.69 -0.48 9.57
CA PHE A 159 -2.37 0.05 9.22
C PHE A 159 -2.08 1.38 9.93
N LEU A 160 -3.05 2.29 9.97
CA LEU A 160 -2.92 3.56 10.65
C LEU A 160 -2.76 3.39 12.16
N ILE A 161 -3.67 2.65 12.80
CA ILE A 161 -3.72 2.50 14.26
C ILE A 161 -2.44 1.82 14.75
N PHE A 162 -2.08 0.66 14.19
CA PHE A 162 -0.89 -0.08 14.62
C PHE A 162 0.40 0.66 14.26
N GLY A 163 0.43 1.35 13.12
CA GLY A 163 1.57 2.14 12.69
C GLY A 163 1.84 3.34 13.59
N VAL A 164 0.80 4.08 13.97
CA VAL A 164 0.91 5.20 14.90
C VAL A 164 1.32 4.72 16.28
N LEU A 165 0.81 3.57 16.76
CA LEU A 165 1.23 2.99 18.03
C LEU A 165 2.72 2.59 18.02
N PHE A 166 3.19 2.02 16.91
CA PHE A 166 4.61 1.72 16.71
C PHE A 166 5.49 2.98 16.69
N GLY A 167 5.07 4.00 15.95
CA GLY A 167 5.77 5.27 15.93
C GLY A 167 5.82 5.92 17.32
N LYS A 168 4.71 5.92 18.06
CA LYS A 168 4.64 6.42 19.45
C LYS A 168 5.56 5.66 20.41
N ALA A 169 5.69 4.34 20.25
CA ALA A 169 6.64 3.55 21.03
C ALA A 169 8.09 3.97 20.70
N SER A 170 8.39 4.22 19.43
CA SER A 170 9.72 4.68 18.98
C SER A 170 10.07 6.08 19.51
N LEU A 171 9.08 6.96 19.72
CA LEU A 171 9.29 8.28 20.33
C LEU A 171 9.79 8.23 21.78
N LYS A 172 9.60 7.10 22.48
CA LYS A 172 10.04 6.90 23.86
C LYS A 172 11.49 6.38 23.96
N ALA A 173 12.14 6.10 22.84
CA ALA A 173 13.51 5.62 22.83
C ALA A 173 14.49 6.71 23.33
N GLU A 174 15.53 6.31 24.05
CA GLU A 174 16.59 7.22 24.50
C GLU A 174 17.38 7.79 23.32
N ASN A 175 17.60 6.97 22.28
CA ASN A 175 18.34 7.38 21.09
C ASN A 175 17.53 8.41 20.26
N PRO A 176 18.07 9.63 20.03
CA PRO A 176 17.39 10.67 19.26
C PRO A 176 17.09 10.28 17.81
N GLU A 177 17.92 9.46 17.17
CA GLU A 177 17.68 8.97 15.81
C GLU A 177 16.42 8.10 15.74
N ILE A 178 16.22 7.21 16.72
CA ILE A 178 15.04 6.35 16.81
C ILE A 178 13.78 7.19 17.05
N ARG A 179 13.89 8.27 17.86
CA ARG A 179 12.77 9.20 18.05
C ARG A 179 12.42 9.91 16.75
N LEU A 180 13.41 10.37 15.98
CA LEU A 180 13.16 11.01 14.69
C LEU A 180 12.54 10.03 13.70
N GLN A 181 13.03 8.79 13.62
CA GLN A 181 12.42 7.71 12.84
C GLN A 181 10.95 7.50 13.23
N GLY A 182 10.66 7.46 14.53
CA GLY A 182 9.29 7.36 15.05
C GLY A 182 8.38 8.50 14.57
N LYS A 183 8.86 9.75 14.55
CA LYS A 183 8.11 10.89 14.01
C LYS A 183 7.82 10.72 12.52
N MET A 184 8.85 10.41 11.73
CA MET A 184 8.71 10.21 10.29
C MET A 184 7.74 9.09 9.95
N LEU A 185 7.78 7.99 10.71
CA LEU A 185 6.85 6.88 10.54
C LEU A 185 5.40 7.27 10.85
N ILE A 186 5.15 8.01 11.94
CA ILE A 186 3.79 8.49 12.25
C ILE A 186 3.24 9.34 11.09
N ILE A 187 4.05 10.26 10.57
CA ILE A 187 3.67 11.09 9.43
C ILE A 187 3.39 10.20 8.23
N ALA A 188 4.27 9.24 7.91
CA ALA A 188 4.08 8.29 6.81
C ALA A 188 2.78 7.50 6.89
N PHE A 189 2.45 6.94 8.07
CA PHE A 189 1.20 6.19 8.27
C PHE A 189 -0.04 7.09 8.08
N ILE A 190 0.01 8.33 8.58
CA ILE A 190 -1.08 9.30 8.42
C ILE A 190 -1.22 9.72 6.95
N SER A 191 -0.13 10.14 6.31
CA SER A 191 -0.11 10.55 4.90
C SER A 191 -0.61 9.44 3.99
N PHE A 192 -0.13 8.20 4.16
CA PHE A 192 -0.58 7.06 3.36
C PHE A 192 -2.08 6.81 3.53
N SER A 193 -2.57 6.84 4.77
CA SER A 193 -3.98 6.57 5.07
C SER A 193 -4.89 7.65 4.50
N ILE A 194 -4.51 8.94 4.66
CA ILE A 194 -5.23 10.07 4.07
C ILE A 194 -5.21 9.96 2.55
N GLY A 195 -4.04 9.74 1.94
CA GLY A 195 -3.90 9.58 0.49
C GLY A 195 -4.79 8.46 -0.06
N SER A 196 -4.80 7.30 0.61
CA SER A 196 -5.60 6.13 0.22
C SER A 196 -7.11 6.36 0.35
N ILE A 197 -7.54 7.01 1.44
CA ILE A 197 -8.95 7.35 1.66
C ILE A 197 -9.42 8.37 0.62
N LEU A 198 -8.63 9.43 0.39
CA LEU A 198 -8.99 10.45 -0.60
C LEU A 198 -9.02 9.88 -2.03
N ASP A 199 -8.06 9.03 -2.39
CA ASP A 199 -8.00 8.39 -3.70
C ASP A 199 -9.22 7.50 -3.98
N SER A 200 -9.65 6.72 -2.98
CA SER A 200 -10.80 5.82 -3.11
C SER A 200 -12.16 6.53 -3.01
N SER A 201 -12.23 7.65 -2.28
CA SER A 201 -13.50 8.33 -2.00
C SER A 201 -13.84 9.39 -3.03
N LEU A 202 -12.85 10.17 -3.48
CA LEU A 202 -13.06 11.27 -4.42
C LEU A 202 -13.25 10.76 -5.85
N THR A 203 -13.92 11.56 -6.68
CA THR A 203 -13.88 11.39 -8.13
C THR A 203 -12.54 11.90 -8.63
N LEU A 204 -11.77 11.04 -9.29
CA LEU A 204 -10.45 11.38 -9.80
C LEU A 204 -10.57 12.23 -11.08
N ASN A 205 -10.15 13.48 -10.98
CA ASN A 205 -10.10 14.44 -12.08
C ASN A 205 -8.72 15.11 -12.14
N PHE A 206 -8.51 16.05 -13.06
CA PHE A 206 -7.22 16.73 -13.24
C PHE A 206 -6.67 17.45 -12.00
N VAL A 207 -7.49 17.70 -10.99
CA VAL A 207 -7.09 18.35 -9.74
C VAL A 207 -6.95 17.32 -8.60
N THR A 208 -7.97 16.50 -8.37
CA THR A 208 -8.00 15.58 -7.23
C THR A 208 -6.99 14.44 -7.39
N LEU A 209 -6.75 13.97 -8.62
CA LEU A 209 -5.83 12.87 -8.88
C LEU A 209 -4.37 13.24 -8.58
N PRO A 210 -3.80 14.35 -9.10
CA PRO A 210 -2.44 14.71 -8.73
C PRO A 210 -2.26 14.93 -7.23
N ILE A 211 -3.23 15.56 -6.56
CA ILE A 211 -3.16 15.82 -5.12
C ILE A 211 -3.07 14.51 -4.32
N THR A 212 -3.97 13.57 -4.58
CA THR A 212 -3.99 12.28 -3.88
C THR A 212 -2.72 11.47 -4.13
N ARG A 213 -2.23 11.45 -5.39
CA ARG A 213 -0.98 10.78 -5.76
C ARG A 213 0.25 11.43 -5.13
N LEU A 214 0.31 12.76 -5.03
CA LEU A 214 1.42 13.46 -4.37
C LEU A 214 1.45 13.16 -2.86
N ILE A 215 0.30 13.07 -2.20
CA ILE A 215 0.23 12.64 -0.79
C ILE A 215 0.77 11.22 -0.62
N LEU A 216 0.36 10.29 -1.50
CA LEU A 216 0.85 8.90 -1.48
C LEU A 216 2.36 8.81 -1.75
N ILE A 217 2.86 9.56 -2.73
CA ILE A 217 4.31 9.64 -3.01
C ILE A 217 5.07 10.23 -1.82
N SER A 218 4.56 11.29 -1.18
CA SER A 218 5.14 11.84 0.05
C SER A 218 5.22 10.78 1.14
N SER A 219 4.16 10.00 1.34
CA SER A 219 4.15 8.92 2.33
C SER A 219 5.25 7.87 2.08
N ALA A 220 5.56 7.57 0.81
CA ALA A 220 6.65 6.66 0.46
C ALA A 220 8.02 7.21 0.89
N LEU A 221 8.25 8.50 0.68
CA LEU A 221 9.49 9.18 1.07
C LEU A 221 9.60 9.30 2.61
N GLU A 222 8.48 9.51 3.28
CA GLU A 222 8.38 9.52 4.74
C GLU A 222 8.68 8.12 5.31
N PHE A 223 8.18 7.05 4.69
CA PHE A 223 8.52 5.66 5.05
C PHE A 223 9.99 5.35 4.85
N TYR A 224 10.58 5.78 3.73
CA TYR A 224 12.02 5.67 3.49
C TYR A 224 12.80 6.35 4.63
N SER A 225 12.42 7.57 4.97
CA SER A 225 13.05 8.36 6.02
C SER A 225 12.88 7.71 7.41
N GLY A 226 11.70 7.16 7.68
CA GLY A 226 11.35 6.50 8.94
C GLY A 226 12.09 5.18 9.17
N PHE A 227 12.32 4.36 8.14
CA PHE A 227 13.01 3.08 8.30
C PHE A 227 14.51 3.14 8.06
N ILE A 228 14.98 4.04 7.20
CA ILE A 228 16.38 4.11 6.81
C ILE A 228 17.11 5.21 7.58
N LEU A 229 16.47 6.38 7.76
CA LEU A 229 17.01 7.62 8.29
C LEU A 229 18.32 8.04 7.57
N PRO A 230 18.22 8.70 6.40
CA PRO A 230 19.39 9.18 5.69
C PRO A 230 20.17 10.23 6.50
N ASP A 231 21.48 10.31 6.30
CA ASP A 231 22.36 11.13 7.15
C ASP A 231 22.02 12.62 7.12
N TRP A 232 21.51 13.14 6.00
CA TRP A 232 21.09 14.54 5.88
C TRP A 232 19.87 14.91 6.75
N LEU A 233 19.10 13.93 7.25
CA LEU A 233 18.02 14.17 8.23
C LEU A 233 18.50 14.13 9.68
N LYS A 234 19.75 13.71 9.94
CA LYS A 234 20.28 13.58 11.30
C LYS A 234 20.81 14.89 11.87
N HIS A 235 21.01 15.89 11.02
CA HIS A 235 21.60 17.19 11.31
C HIS A 235 20.55 18.29 11.23
#